data_AF-A0A0G1VUV2-F1
#
_entry.id   AF-A0A0G1VUV2-F1
#
_cell.length_a   1.000
_cell.length_b   1.000
_cell.length_c   1.000
_cell.angle_alpha   90.00
_cell.angle_beta   90.00
_cell.angle_gamma   90.00
#
_symmetry.space_group_name_H-M   'P 1'
#
loop_
_entity.id
_entity.type
_entity.pdbx_description
1 polymer ?
#
loop_
_entity_poly.entity_id
_entity_poly.type
_entity_poly.pdbx_seq_one_letter_code
_entity_poly.pdbx_strand_id
1 'polypeptide(L)'
;MYFLWSAVEKKRKNAFLLAGIALGIGLQLHYLFLFLFVVSAIWLVLQRKTAPLHTSFAVVLLGFVIGYAPFLVFEIRHSFPNTQSIIRFVLAGEDTGVTAEFWRTVDDVLFRSFGRLLFRLPDGSLWAKLPPWQLYAWFIGTRLTVFLSVVNLAGKRMNRAATLVLLWLAIVVIFFGFYQKGIYDYYFGIIFPLPFLLIGLLLQRAKVVGIILWIGLLVFNWQGRPFLHPPNNQLAQARRIAETALAKTDGKPFNFALITGANSDHVYRYFFEIEGNAPVTIENNQVDPDRSTVTDQLIVICELSDCKPLGHPLWEIAGFGRAEIVGTWDVPFVKIFKLVHYTGKE
;
A
#
# COMPACT_ATOMS: atom_id res chain seq x y z
N MET A 1 -3.51 21.36 -0.98
CA MET A 1 -2.43 22.36 -0.78
C MET A 1 -2.49 23.53 -1.76
N TYR A 2 -2.41 23.32 -3.08
CA TYR A 2 -2.50 24.43 -4.06
C TYR A 2 -3.69 25.37 -3.84
N PHE A 3 -4.90 24.83 -3.62
CA PHE A 3 -6.09 25.64 -3.40
C PHE A 3 -6.01 26.49 -2.12
N LEU A 4 -5.42 25.98 -1.03
CA LEU A 4 -5.20 26.75 0.20
C LEU A 4 -4.24 27.92 -0.01
N TRP A 5 -3.15 27.69 -0.74
CA TRP A 5 -2.22 28.74 -1.13
C TRP A 5 -2.91 29.78 -2.03
N SER A 6 -3.64 29.33 -3.06
CA SER A 6 -4.37 30.19 -4.00
C SER A 6 -5.45 31.04 -3.29
N ALA A 7 -6.14 30.49 -2.29
CA ALA A 7 -7.17 31.21 -1.55
C ALA A 7 -6.60 32.42 -0.81
N VAL A 8 -5.42 32.25 -0.21
CA VAL A 8 -4.73 33.29 0.58
C VAL A 8 -3.94 34.25 -0.31
N GLU A 9 -3.13 33.72 -1.22
CA GLU A 9 -2.18 34.51 -2.02
C GLU A 9 -2.87 35.22 -3.18
N LYS A 10 -3.75 34.52 -3.90
CA LYS A 10 -4.50 35.08 -5.03
C LYS A 10 -5.86 35.65 -4.62
N LYS A 11 -6.18 35.67 -3.31
CA LYS A 11 -7.47 36.11 -2.73
C LYS A 11 -8.70 35.44 -3.36
N ARG A 12 -8.55 34.22 -3.91
CA ARG A 12 -9.64 33.47 -4.56
C ARG A 12 -10.46 32.73 -3.51
N LYS A 13 -11.50 33.37 -2.95
CA LYS A 13 -12.30 32.78 -1.85
C LYS A 13 -12.89 31.40 -2.17
N ASN A 14 -13.33 31.17 -3.42
CA ASN A 14 -13.86 29.87 -3.86
C ASN A 14 -12.82 28.74 -3.76
N ALA A 15 -11.53 29.05 -3.72
CA ALA A 15 -10.50 28.04 -3.55
C ALA A 15 -10.51 27.41 -2.14
N PHE A 16 -11.09 28.06 -1.11
CA PHE A 16 -11.33 27.38 0.17
C PHE A 16 -12.33 26.23 0.02
N LEU A 17 -13.40 26.43 -0.76
CA LEU A 17 -14.39 25.38 -1.02
C LEU A 17 -13.75 24.21 -1.78
N LEU A 18 -12.98 24.50 -2.82
CA LEU A 18 -12.25 23.48 -3.59
C LEU A 18 -11.20 22.75 -2.75
N ALA A 19 -10.56 23.43 -1.80
CA ALA A 19 -9.66 22.78 -0.85
C ALA A 19 -10.41 21.77 0.03
N GLY A 20 -11.60 22.15 0.52
CA GLY A 20 -12.50 21.24 1.24
C GLY A 20 -12.90 20.03 0.42
N ILE A 21 -13.39 20.24 -0.81
CA ILE A 21 -13.80 19.15 -1.71
C ILE A 21 -12.65 18.18 -1.94
N ALA A 22 -11.45 18.69 -2.21
CA ALA A 22 -10.26 17.86 -2.39
C ALA A 22 -9.87 17.07 -1.13
N LEU A 23 -10.04 17.63 0.07
CA LEU A 23 -9.83 16.90 1.33
C LEU A 23 -10.87 15.78 1.52
N GLY A 24 -12.14 16.03 1.19
CA GLY A 24 -13.22 15.03 1.28
C GLY A 24 -13.05 13.88 0.30
N ILE A 25 -12.67 14.17 -0.95
CA ILE A 25 -12.31 13.15 -1.94
C ILE A 25 -11.06 12.39 -1.47
N GLY A 26 -10.03 13.11 -1.01
CA GLY A 26 -8.80 12.51 -0.51
C GLY A 26 -9.03 11.51 0.61
N LEU A 27 -9.88 11.85 1.59
CA LEU A 27 -10.20 10.95 2.70
C LEU A 27 -10.88 9.65 2.24
N GLN A 28 -11.70 9.70 1.19
CA GLN A 28 -12.32 8.51 0.60
C GLN A 28 -11.30 7.61 -0.11
N LEU A 29 -10.28 8.21 -0.71
CA LEU A 29 -9.22 7.45 -1.37
C LEU A 29 -8.30 6.79 -0.35
N HIS A 30 -7.95 7.50 0.74
CA HIS A 30 -7.07 6.97 1.77
C HIS A 30 -7.18 7.73 3.10
N TYR A 31 -7.18 7.01 4.23
CA TYR A 31 -7.26 7.60 5.58
C TYR A 31 -6.07 8.53 5.92
N LEU A 32 -4.90 8.30 5.31
CA LEU A 32 -3.71 9.16 5.50
C LEU A 32 -3.95 10.63 5.09
N PHE A 33 -4.98 10.92 4.28
CA PHE A 33 -5.37 12.30 3.99
C PHE A 33 -5.78 13.08 5.24
N LEU A 34 -6.10 12.43 6.37
CA LEU A 34 -6.29 13.07 7.67
C LEU A 34 -5.10 13.96 8.07
N PHE A 35 -3.86 13.60 7.69
CA PHE A 35 -2.69 14.42 7.98
C PHE A 35 -2.78 15.80 7.29
N LEU A 36 -3.39 15.86 6.10
CA LEU A 36 -3.61 17.11 5.38
C LEU A 36 -4.69 17.99 6.01
N PHE A 37 -5.59 17.44 6.84
CA PHE A 37 -6.52 18.26 7.63
C PHE A 37 -5.77 19.07 8.68
N VAL A 38 -4.78 18.45 9.35
CA VAL A 38 -3.93 19.14 10.32
C VAL A 38 -3.10 20.24 9.64
N VAL A 39 -2.50 19.93 8.48
CA VAL A 39 -1.81 20.94 7.65
C VAL A 39 -2.74 22.10 7.31
N SER A 40 -3.96 21.80 6.87
CA SER A 40 -4.95 22.80 6.47
C SER A 40 -5.38 23.66 7.64
N ALA A 41 -5.66 23.07 8.80
CA ALA A 41 -6.08 23.77 10.00
C ALA A 41 -4.99 24.74 10.49
N ILE A 42 -3.75 24.26 10.62
CA ILE A 42 -2.61 25.10 11.03
C ILE A 42 -2.38 26.23 10.02
N TRP A 43 -2.46 25.93 8.71
CA TRP A 43 -2.35 26.95 7.66
C TRP A 43 -3.39 28.06 7.81
N LEU A 44 -4.66 27.72 8.03
CA LEU A 44 -5.74 28.71 8.20
C LEU A 44 -5.50 29.59 9.44
N VAL A 45 -5.05 28.99 10.56
CA VAL A 45 -4.70 29.73 11.78
C VAL A 45 -3.57 30.73 11.52
N LEU A 46 -2.52 30.31 10.82
CA LEU A 46 -1.40 31.20 10.46
C LEU A 46 -1.82 32.33 9.53
N GLN A 47 -2.82 32.11 8.68
CA GLN A 47 -3.30 33.10 7.70
C GLN A 47 -4.52 33.90 8.16
N ARG A 48 -4.89 33.84 9.45
CA ARG A 48 -6.06 34.52 10.04
C ARG A 48 -6.11 36.04 9.83
N LYS A 49 -4.96 36.69 9.62
CA LYS A 49 -4.89 38.13 9.31
C LYS A 49 -5.25 38.45 7.85
N THR A 50 -5.13 37.46 6.96
CA THR A 50 -5.38 37.60 5.52
C THR A 50 -6.80 37.18 5.15
N ALA A 51 -7.34 36.17 5.84
CA ALA A 51 -8.70 35.68 5.65
C ALA A 51 -9.37 35.42 7.02
N PRO A 52 -10.66 35.77 7.20
CA PRO A 52 -11.35 35.52 8.46
C PRO A 52 -11.40 34.03 8.79
N LEU A 53 -10.85 33.66 9.95
CA LEU A 53 -10.65 32.27 10.34
C LEU A 53 -11.94 31.45 10.30
N HIS A 54 -13.00 31.95 10.93
CA HIS A 54 -14.30 31.26 11.02
C HIS A 54 -14.93 31.05 9.65
N THR A 55 -14.89 32.05 8.77
CA THR A 55 -15.43 31.94 7.41
C THR A 55 -14.61 30.96 6.59
N SER A 56 -13.28 31.03 6.64
CA SER A 56 -12.41 30.11 5.92
C SER A 56 -12.60 28.66 6.37
N PHE A 57 -12.68 28.40 7.67
CA PHE A 57 -12.98 27.07 8.20
C PHE A 57 -14.35 26.57 7.77
N ALA A 58 -15.40 27.40 7.88
CA ALA A 58 -16.75 27.01 7.49
C ALA A 58 -16.83 26.66 5.99
N VAL A 59 -16.18 27.43 5.13
CA VAL A 59 -16.17 27.17 3.67
C VAL A 59 -15.36 25.91 3.32
N VAL A 60 -14.22 25.67 3.99
CA VAL A 60 -13.47 24.41 3.83
C VAL A 60 -14.30 23.22 4.33
N LEU A 61 -14.97 23.35 5.47
CA LEU A 61 -15.82 22.30 6.03
C LEU A 61 -17.00 21.98 5.11
N LEU A 62 -17.67 23.01 4.58
CA LEU A 62 -18.71 22.84 3.58
C LEU A 62 -18.21 22.08 2.35
N GLY A 63 -17.04 22.47 1.84
CA GLY A 63 -16.39 21.77 0.72
C GLY A 63 -16.08 20.32 1.05
N PHE A 64 -15.58 20.05 2.27
CA PHE A 64 -15.31 18.69 2.74
C PHE A 64 -16.57 17.85 2.75
N VAL A 65 -17.68 18.35 3.32
CA VAL A 65 -18.96 17.61 3.34
C VAL A 65 -19.43 17.29 1.92
N ILE A 66 -19.30 18.24 0.99
CA ILE A 66 -19.63 18.01 -0.44
C ILE A 66 -18.73 16.92 -1.03
N GLY A 67 -17.41 17.04 -0.84
CA GLY A 67 -16.45 16.06 -1.37
C GLY A 67 -16.65 14.67 -0.78
N TYR A 68 -16.98 14.58 0.51
CA TYR A 68 -17.17 13.35 1.28
C TYR A 68 -18.59 12.77 1.18
N ALA A 69 -19.51 13.47 0.50
CA ALA A 69 -20.91 13.10 0.41
C ALA A 69 -21.17 11.67 -0.09
N PRO A 70 -20.46 11.12 -1.11
CA PRO A 70 -20.71 9.76 -1.57
C PRO A 70 -20.52 8.72 -0.45
N PHE A 71 -19.47 8.86 0.36
CA PHE A 71 -19.23 8.01 1.52
C PHE A 71 -20.26 8.20 2.62
N LEU A 72 -20.65 9.45 2.92
CA LEU A 72 -21.70 9.71 3.92
C LEU A 72 -23.04 9.07 3.53
N VAL A 73 -23.43 9.17 2.26
CA VAL A 73 -24.65 8.52 1.74
C VAL A 73 -24.55 7.00 1.86
N PHE A 74 -23.38 6.42 1.56
CA PHE A 74 -23.14 5.00 1.77
C PHE A 74 -23.31 4.61 3.25
N GLU A 75 -22.67 5.32 4.18
CA GLU A 75 -22.74 5.03 5.61
C GLU A 75 -24.19 5.13 6.12
N ILE A 76 -24.93 6.18 5.76
CA ILE A 76 -26.34 6.36 6.16
C ILE A 76 -27.20 5.19 5.65
N ARG A 77 -26.99 4.75 4.41
CA ARG A 77 -27.77 3.66 3.81
C ARG A 77 -27.50 2.28 4.42
N HIS A 78 -26.33 2.08 5.03
CA HIS A 78 -25.91 0.77 5.53
C HIS A 78 -25.73 0.74 7.06
N SER A 79 -26.31 1.73 7.78
CA SER A 79 -26.23 1.83 9.25
C SER A 79 -24.81 2.01 9.78
N PHE A 80 -23.97 2.74 9.05
CA PHE A 80 -22.63 3.19 9.44
C PHE A 80 -21.61 2.06 9.75
N PRO A 81 -21.44 1.05 8.88
CA PRO A 81 -20.60 -0.11 9.18
C PRO A 81 -19.13 0.27 9.36
N ASN A 82 -18.62 1.24 8.57
CA ASN A 82 -17.23 1.67 8.69
C ASN A 82 -17.03 2.51 9.96
N THR A 83 -17.95 3.45 10.25
CA THR A 83 -17.88 4.27 11.46
C THR A 83 -17.91 3.39 12.72
N GLN A 84 -18.79 2.39 12.76
CA GLN A 84 -18.82 1.43 13.86
C GLN A 84 -17.50 0.66 13.99
N SER A 85 -16.93 0.23 12.87
CA SER A 85 -15.64 -0.47 12.85
C SER A 85 -14.49 0.41 13.33
N ILE A 86 -14.46 1.69 12.92
CA ILE A 86 -13.47 2.68 13.39
C ILE A 86 -13.63 2.91 14.88
N ILE A 87 -14.86 3.12 15.38
CA ILE A 87 -15.12 3.31 16.82
C ILE A 87 -14.64 2.09 17.60
N ARG A 88 -14.98 0.88 17.16
CA ARG A 88 -14.50 -0.36 17.80
C ARG A 88 -12.98 -0.47 17.76
N PHE A 89 -12.36 -0.17 16.62
CA PHE A 89 -10.90 -0.20 16.46
C PHE A 89 -10.22 0.80 17.40
N VAL A 90 -10.71 2.04 17.49
CA VAL A 90 -10.12 3.08 18.35
C VAL A 90 -10.32 2.74 19.83
N LEU A 91 -11.48 2.19 20.22
CA LEU A 91 -11.75 1.84 21.61
C LEU A 91 -11.07 0.53 22.04
N ALA A 92 -10.75 -0.37 21.11
CA ALA A 92 -10.09 -1.65 21.38
C ALA A 92 -8.58 -1.64 21.11
N GLY A 93 -8.04 -0.58 20.50
CA GLY A 93 -6.68 -0.58 19.95
C GLY A 93 -5.59 -0.23 20.96
N GLU A 94 -4.60 -1.12 21.10
CA GLU A 94 -3.31 -0.87 21.79
C GLU A 94 -2.19 -0.36 20.83
N ASP A 95 -2.47 -0.33 19.51
CA ASP A 95 -1.48 -0.20 18.42
C ASP A 95 -1.19 1.25 17.95
N THR A 96 -1.48 2.28 18.76
CA THR A 96 -1.23 3.68 18.38
C THR A 96 -0.60 4.48 19.51
N GLY A 97 0.53 5.13 19.24
CA GLY A 97 1.29 5.88 20.25
C GLY A 97 2.74 6.16 19.85
N VAL A 98 3.44 6.96 20.64
CA VAL A 98 4.88 7.22 20.48
C VAL A 98 5.65 5.99 20.95
N THR A 99 6.34 5.33 20.03
CA THR A 99 7.24 4.21 20.33
C THR A 99 8.69 4.65 20.24
N ALA A 100 9.63 3.79 20.67
CA ALA A 100 11.06 4.01 20.48
C ALA A 100 11.44 4.22 18.99
N GLU A 101 10.58 3.73 18.07
CA GLU A 101 10.77 3.74 16.62
C GLU A 101 10.25 5.02 15.94
N PHE A 102 9.66 5.95 16.68
CA PHE A 102 9.03 7.16 16.13
C PHE A 102 9.98 7.93 15.21
N TRP A 103 11.15 8.34 15.73
CA TRP A 103 12.11 9.14 14.96
C TRP A 103 12.78 8.37 13.84
N ARG A 104 12.96 7.05 14.00
CA ARG A 104 13.45 6.19 12.92
C ARG A 104 12.44 6.14 11.77
N THR A 105 11.15 6.07 12.09
CA THR A 105 10.07 6.08 11.09
C THR A 105 10.00 7.42 10.37
N VAL A 106 10.13 8.54 11.11
CA VAL A 106 10.22 9.90 10.54
C VAL A 106 11.41 10.00 9.57
N ASP A 107 12.61 9.52 9.96
CA ASP A 107 13.79 9.51 9.06
C ASP A 107 13.56 8.62 7.84
N ASP A 108 13.06 7.40 8.03
CA ASP A 108 12.82 6.44 6.93
C ASP A 108 11.84 7.00 5.89
N VAL A 109 10.72 7.58 6.34
CA VAL A 109 9.71 8.18 5.47
C VAL A 109 10.28 9.36 4.70
N LEU A 110 10.99 10.27 5.38
CA LEU A 110 11.62 11.41 4.73
C LEU A 110 12.65 10.95 3.71
N PHE A 111 13.52 10.01 4.10
CA PHE A 111 14.57 9.47 3.26
C PHE A 111 14.00 8.75 2.03
N ARG A 112 13.08 7.80 2.22
CA ARG A 112 12.47 7.03 1.11
C ARG A 112 11.65 7.91 0.18
N SER A 113 10.99 8.95 0.68
CA SER A 113 10.23 9.86 -0.17
C SER A 113 11.10 10.54 -1.23
N PHE A 114 12.39 10.75 -0.98
CA PHE A 114 13.33 11.24 -1.98
C PHE A 114 14.06 10.08 -2.68
N GLY A 115 14.60 9.13 -1.89
CA GLY A 115 15.42 8.03 -2.38
C GLY A 115 14.68 7.14 -3.39
N ARG A 116 13.46 6.71 -3.06
CA ARG A 116 12.65 5.84 -3.91
C ARG A 116 12.10 6.58 -5.12
N LEU A 117 11.56 7.79 -4.90
CA LEU A 117 10.82 8.52 -5.94
C LEU A 117 11.73 9.26 -6.93
N LEU A 118 12.87 9.80 -6.48
CA LEU A 118 13.76 10.60 -7.34
C LEU A 118 14.98 9.80 -7.79
N PHE A 119 15.54 8.99 -6.90
CA PHE A 119 16.85 8.35 -7.09
C PHE A 119 16.78 6.84 -7.30
N ARG A 120 15.58 6.28 -7.51
CA ARG A 120 15.35 4.85 -7.76
C ARG A 120 16.14 3.96 -6.79
N LEU A 121 16.12 4.33 -5.50
CA LEU A 121 16.77 3.54 -4.46
C LEU A 121 16.22 2.10 -4.50
N PRO A 122 17.08 1.07 -4.56
CA PRO A 122 16.66 -0.33 -4.66
C PRO A 122 16.07 -0.86 -3.37
N ASP A 123 15.22 -1.90 -3.47
CA ASP A 123 14.61 -2.54 -2.31
C ASP A 123 15.64 -2.99 -1.27
N GLY A 124 15.27 -2.95 0.00
CA GLY A 124 16.17 -3.36 1.10
C GLY A 124 16.72 -4.76 0.91
N SER A 125 15.92 -5.67 0.36
CA SER A 125 16.33 -7.04 0.02
C SER A 125 17.44 -7.13 -1.02
N LEU A 126 17.68 -6.06 -1.79
CA LEU A 126 18.71 -5.99 -2.82
C LEU A 126 20.00 -5.31 -2.34
N TRP A 127 20.02 -4.71 -1.15
CA TRP A 127 21.18 -3.95 -0.67
C TRP A 127 22.42 -4.81 -0.50
N ALA A 128 22.27 -6.05 -0.04
CA ALA A 128 23.37 -6.99 0.12
C ALA A 128 24.04 -7.38 -1.23
N LYS A 129 23.35 -7.16 -2.36
CA LYS A 129 23.87 -7.45 -3.70
C LYS A 129 24.63 -6.27 -4.32
N LEU A 130 24.62 -5.10 -3.66
CA LEU A 130 25.23 -3.89 -4.19
C LEU A 130 26.62 -3.67 -3.61
N PRO A 131 27.57 -3.15 -4.40
CA PRO A 131 28.84 -2.67 -3.86
C PRO A 131 28.60 -1.60 -2.77
N PRO A 132 29.31 -1.65 -1.63
CA PRO A 132 29.07 -0.71 -0.52
C PRO A 132 29.12 0.76 -0.93
N TRP A 133 30.03 1.14 -1.83
CA TRP A 133 30.17 2.52 -2.30
C TRP A 133 28.90 3.04 -2.98
N GLN A 134 28.15 2.19 -3.71
CA GLN A 134 26.91 2.58 -4.38
C GLN A 134 25.83 2.89 -3.34
N LEU A 135 25.72 2.02 -2.32
CA LEU A 135 24.77 2.21 -1.23
C LEU A 135 25.07 3.48 -0.44
N TYR A 136 26.34 3.74 -0.11
CA TYR A 136 26.75 4.97 0.54
C TYR A 136 26.48 6.21 -0.32
N ALA A 137 26.76 6.15 -1.64
CA ALA A 137 26.48 7.25 -2.55
C ALA A 137 24.98 7.57 -2.59
N TRP A 138 24.10 6.57 -2.65
CA TRP A 138 22.65 6.77 -2.57
C TRP A 138 22.22 7.36 -1.23
N PHE A 139 22.73 6.82 -0.11
CA PHE A 139 22.32 7.24 1.22
C PHE A 139 22.75 8.68 1.54
N ILE A 140 24.01 9.00 1.26
CA ILE A 140 24.58 10.33 1.45
C ILE A 140 23.96 11.30 0.45
N GLY A 141 23.87 10.94 -0.83
CA GLY A 141 23.31 11.79 -1.88
C GLY A 141 21.84 12.15 -1.62
N THR A 142 21.03 11.19 -1.17
CA THR A 142 19.63 11.42 -0.81
C THR A 142 19.53 12.35 0.40
N ARG A 143 20.26 12.06 1.49
CA ARG A 143 20.24 12.91 2.70
C ARG A 143 20.73 14.32 2.43
N LEU A 144 21.80 14.46 1.65
CA LEU A 144 22.32 15.76 1.22
C LEU A 144 21.28 16.51 0.38
N THR A 145 20.60 15.84 -0.56
CA THR A 145 19.55 16.46 -1.37
C THR A 145 18.38 16.94 -0.51
N VAL A 146 17.92 16.12 0.43
CA VAL A 146 16.86 16.50 1.38
C VAL A 146 17.29 17.75 2.16
N PHE A 147 18.47 17.70 2.78
CA PHE A 147 19.01 18.81 3.57
C PHE A 147 19.12 20.09 2.76
N LEU A 148 19.79 20.04 1.59
CA LEU A 148 19.97 21.20 0.71
C LEU A 148 18.62 21.76 0.23
N SER A 149 17.64 20.90 -0.07
CA SER A 149 16.33 21.36 -0.54
C SER A 149 15.52 22.04 0.56
N VAL A 150 15.55 21.51 1.78
CA VAL A 150 14.87 22.10 2.95
C VAL A 150 15.53 23.42 3.34
N VAL A 151 16.87 23.47 3.42
CA VAL A 151 17.62 24.70 3.74
C VAL A 151 17.41 25.77 2.66
N ASN A 152 17.40 25.37 1.38
CA ASN A 152 17.10 26.26 0.27
C ASN A 152 15.73 26.95 0.46
N LEU A 153 14.71 26.17 0.80
CA LEU A 153 13.35 26.66 1.00
C LEU A 153 13.21 27.54 2.26
N ALA A 154 13.93 27.21 3.33
CA ALA A 154 13.90 27.94 4.61
C ALA A 154 14.78 29.21 4.64
N GLY A 155 15.45 29.57 3.54
CA GLY A 155 16.37 30.72 3.45
C GLY A 155 15.72 32.11 3.70
N LYS A 156 16.56 33.17 3.62
CA LYS A 156 16.40 34.51 4.25
C LYS A 156 15.03 35.23 4.24
N ARG A 157 14.04 34.84 3.41
CA ARG A 157 12.64 35.27 3.56
C ARG A 157 11.69 34.15 3.15
N MET A 158 11.16 33.42 4.13
CA MET A 158 10.09 32.45 3.90
C MET A 158 8.82 33.18 3.46
N ASN A 159 8.44 32.99 2.19
CA ASN A 159 7.15 33.43 1.70
C ASN A 159 6.04 32.43 2.09
N ARG A 160 4.79 32.83 1.89
CA ARG A 160 3.60 32.00 2.19
C ARG A 160 3.65 30.62 1.53
N ALA A 161 4.14 30.51 0.30
CA ALA A 161 4.26 29.24 -0.39
C ALA A 161 5.28 28.32 0.31
N ALA A 162 6.45 28.85 0.65
CA ALA A 162 7.49 28.14 1.40
C ALA A 162 6.99 27.69 2.76
N THR A 163 6.26 28.54 3.48
CA THR A 163 5.62 28.17 4.75
C THR A 163 4.65 27.00 4.58
N LEU A 164 3.76 27.02 3.57
CA LEU A 164 2.82 25.93 3.35
C LEU A 164 3.52 24.62 2.97
N VAL A 165 4.54 24.69 2.12
CA VAL A 165 5.32 23.52 1.69
C VAL A 165 6.08 22.90 2.87
N LEU A 166 6.70 23.72 3.73
CA LEU A 166 7.39 23.25 4.93
C LEU A 166 6.41 22.66 5.97
N LEU A 167 5.25 23.28 6.16
CA LEU A 167 4.20 22.72 7.03
C LEU A 167 3.70 21.38 6.49
N TRP A 168 3.47 21.29 5.18
CA TRP A 168 3.03 20.05 4.54
C TRP A 168 4.07 18.94 4.72
N LEU A 169 5.36 19.22 4.48
CA LEU A 169 6.43 18.26 4.69
C LEU A 169 6.53 17.85 6.17
N ALA A 170 6.66 18.82 7.07
CA ALA A 170 6.89 18.56 8.49
C ALA A 170 5.74 17.77 9.11
N ILE A 171 4.50 18.23 8.94
CA ILE A 171 3.34 17.60 9.58
C ILE A 171 3.16 16.18 9.04
N VAL A 172 3.22 15.97 7.73
CA VAL A 172 2.97 14.63 7.18
C VAL A 172 4.06 13.65 7.62
N VAL A 173 5.34 14.03 7.54
CA VAL A 173 6.45 13.15 7.95
C VAL A 173 6.40 12.86 9.45
N ILE A 174 6.14 13.87 10.30
CA ILE A 174 5.98 13.69 11.75
C ILE A 174 4.80 12.75 12.05
N PHE A 175 3.68 12.90 11.33
CA PHE A 175 2.49 12.07 11.57
C PHE A 175 2.71 10.60 11.20
N PHE A 176 3.54 10.31 10.19
CA PHE A 176 3.97 8.94 9.93
C PHE A 176 4.76 8.33 11.10
N GLY A 177 5.43 9.14 11.93
CA GLY A 177 6.11 8.64 13.13
C GLY A 177 5.18 7.93 14.13
N PHE A 178 3.89 8.26 14.14
CA PHE A 178 2.89 7.59 14.98
C PHE A 178 2.35 6.28 14.36
N TYR A 179 2.72 5.97 13.12
CA TYR A 179 2.24 4.79 12.41
C TYR A 179 3.07 3.57 12.79
N GLN A 180 2.45 2.58 13.45
CA GLN A 180 3.16 1.42 14.00
C GLN A 180 3.20 0.20 13.07
N LYS A 181 2.43 0.20 11.97
CA LYS A 181 2.41 -0.90 10.99
C LYS A 181 3.42 -0.66 9.86
N GLY A 182 3.60 -1.66 8.99
CA GLY A 182 4.44 -1.53 7.80
C GLY A 182 4.02 -0.35 6.92
N ILE A 183 4.97 0.55 6.60
CA ILE A 183 4.76 1.70 5.71
C ILE A 183 5.22 1.33 4.31
N TYR A 184 4.25 1.18 3.40
CA TYR A 184 4.49 0.90 2.00
C TYR A 184 4.67 2.19 1.18
N ASP A 185 5.45 2.14 0.11
CA ASP A 185 5.79 3.33 -0.68
C ASP A 185 4.55 4.04 -1.27
N TYR A 186 3.45 3.33 -1.53
CA TYR A 186 2.22 3.93 -2.05
C TYR A 186 1.51 4.85 -1.02
N TYR A 187 1.79 4.70 0.28
CA TYR A 187 1.31 5.61 1.31
C TYR A 187 1.88 7.03 1.17
N PHE A 188 3.02 7.17 0.52
CA PHE A 188 3.64 8.47 0.27
C PHE A 188 2.90 9.31 -0.78
N GLY A 189 1.80 8.82 -1.37
CA GLY A 189 1.00 9.57 -2.34
C GLY A 189 0.63 10.99 -1.89
N ILE A 190 0.38 11.18 -0.58
CA ILE A 190 0.08 12.50 0.01
C ILE A 190 1.29 13.44 0.14
N ILE A 191 2.51 12.97 -0.10
CA ILE A 191 3.76 13.76 -0.12
C ILE A 191 4.49 13.72 -1.46
N PHE A 192 4.08 12.89 -2.42
CA PHE A 192 4.75 12.75 -3.72
C PHE A 192 5.12 14.07 -4.40
N PRO A 193 4.28 15.13 -4.41
CA PRO A 193 4.67 16.37 -5.06
C PRO A 193 5.81 17.12 -4.34
N LEU A 194 6.01 16.90 -3.03
CA LEU A 194 7.00 17.63 -2.23
C LEU A 194 8.44 17.38 -2.70
N PRO A 195 8.95 16.14 -2.83
CA PRO A 195 10.28 15.89 -3.37
C PRO A 195 10.53 16.59 -4.71
N PHE A 196 9.56 16.54 -5.65
CA PHE A 196 9.68 17.20 -6.95
C PHE A 196 9.72 18.72 -6.87
N LEU A 197 8.86 19.33 -6.04
CA LEU A 197 8.87 20.78 -5.81
C LEU A 197 10.19 21.24 -5.18
N LEU A 198 10.66 20.51 -4.16
CA LEU A 198 11.86 20.81 -3.40
C LEU A 198 13.13 20.70 -4.25
N ILE A 199 13.26 19.62 -5.04
CA ILE A 199 14.40 19.47 -5.96
C ILE A 199 14.32 20.48 -7.10
N GLY A 200 13.13 20.74 -7.66
CA GLY A 200 12.96 21.73 -8.73
C GLY A 200 13.43 23.13 -8.30
N LEU A 201 13.07 23.56 -7.10
CA LEU A 201 13.53 24.82 -6.50
C LEU A 201 15.04 24.83 -6.23
N LEU A 202 15.64 23.69 -5.90
CA LEU A 202 17.08 23.55 -5.71
C LEU A 202 17.84 23.69 -7.03
N LEU A 203 17.41 22.95 -8.06
CA LEU A 203 18.04 22.96 -9.38
C LEU A 203 17.90 24.33 -10.07
N GLN A 204 16.83 25.08 -9.82
CA GLN A 204 16.63 26.42 -10.37
C GLN A 204 17.75 27.41 -10.00
N ARG A 205 18.41 27.24 -8.84
CA ARG A 205 19.49 28.15 -8.40
C ARG A 205 20.74 28.08 -9.27
N ALA A 206 21.02 26.94 -9.88
CA ALA A 206 22.19 26.74 -10.73
C ALA A 206 21.72 26.41 -12.14
N LYS A 207 21.31 27.40 -12.94
CA LYS A 207 20.59 27.15 -14.23
C LYS A 207 21.23 26.06 -15.10
N VAL A 208 22.50 26.17 -15.44
CA VAL A 208 23.19 25.22 -16.32
C VAL A 208 23.39 23.86 -15.63
N VAL A 209 24.00 23.86 -14.44
CA VAL A 209 24.26 22.63 -13.67
C VAL A 209 22.96 21.91 -13.32
N GLY A 210 21.92 22.67 -12.98
CA GLY A 210 20.59 22.20 -12.63
C GLY A 210 19.87 21.55 -13.81
N ILE A 211 19.99 22.12 -15.02
CA ILE A 211 19.50 21.47 -16.25
C ILE A 211 20.25 20.16 -16.50
N ILE A 212 21.59 20.15 -16.37
CA ILE A 212 22.40 18.93 -16.54
C ILE A 212 21.98 17.86 -15.54
N LEU A 213 21.83 18.21 -14.26
CA LEU A 213 21.38 17.30 -13.21
C LEU A 213 19.96 16.80 -13.45
N TRP A 214 19.05 17.68 -13.90
CA TRP A 214 17.69 17.30 -14.23
C TRP A 214 17.64 16.31 -15.40
N ILE A 215 18.37 16.58 -16.49
CA ILE A 215 18.52 15.66 -17.63
C ILE A 215 19.14 14.34 -17.16
N GLY A 216 20.18 14.39 -16.32
CA GLY A 216 20.81 13.20 -15.75
C GLY A 216 19.82 12.34 -14.95
N LEU A 217 18.98 12.96 -14.12
CA LEU A 217 17.93 12.26 -13.37
C LEU A 217 16.86 11.66 -14.29
N LEU A 218 16.48 12.36 -15.35
CA LEU A 218 15.55 11.82 -16.35
C LEU A 218 16.13 10.59 -17.04
N VAL A 219 17.37 10.68 -17.54
CA VAL A 219 18.04 9.54 -18.19
C VAL A 219 18.19 8.38 -17.21
N PHE A 220 18.62 8.65 -15.98
CA PHE A 220 18.78 7.63 -14.95
C PHE A 220 17.46 6.92 -14.62
N ASN A 221 16.36 7.66 -14.44
CA ASN A 221 15.04 7.06 -14.19
C ASN A 221 14.50 6.35 -15.44
N TRP A 222 14.75 6.86 -16.64
CA TRP A 222 14.34 6.24 -17.92
C TRP A 222 14.94 4.85 -18.12
N GLN A 223 16.17 4.64 -17.65
CA GLN A 223 16.82 3.32 -17.64
C GLN A 223 16.16 2.30 -16.69
N GLY A 224 15.30 2.75 -15.77
CA GLY A 224 14.64 1.90 -14.77
C GLY A 224 13.18 1.60 -15.08
N ARG A 225 12.71 1.92 -16.30
CA ARG A 225 11.30 1.73 -16.65
C ARG A 225 10.94 0.24 -16.64
N PRO A 226 9.76 -0.14 -16.10
CA PRO A 226 9.37 -1.54 -15.98
C PRO A 226 9.17 -2.23 -17.35
N PHE A 227 8.94 -1.47 -18.41
CA PHE A 227 8.73 -1.97 -19.77
C PHE A 227 10.01 -2.48 -20.47
N LEU A 228 11.17 -2.41 -19.82
CA LEU A 228 12.42 -2.99 -20.35
C LEU A 228 12.47 -4.50 -20.22
N HIS A 229 11.72 -5.06 -19.29
CA HIS A 229 11.67 -6.49 -19.04
C HIS A 229 10.26 -7.01 -19.35
N PRO A 230 10.14 -8.22 -19.92
CA PRO A 230 8.83 -8.83 -20.10
C PRO A 230 8.14 -8.95 -18.72
N PRO A 231 6.83 -8.71 -18.65
CA PRO A 231 6.09 -8.89 -17.41
C PRO A 231 6.18 -10.35 -16.97
N ASN A 232 6.07 -10.59 -15.67
CA ASN A 232 6.06 -11.94 -15.11
C ASN A 232 4.80 -12.74 -15.50
N ASN A 233 3.82 -12.18 -16.21
CA ASN A 233 2.62 -12.88 -16.70
C ASN A 233 1.89 -13.69 -15.60
N GLN A 234 1.76 -13.11 -14.40
CA GLN A 234 1.13 -13.75 -13.23
C GLN A 234 -0.23 -14.41 -13.53
N LEU A 235 -1.09 -13.74 -14.33
CA LEU A 235 -2.38 -14.30 -14.72
C LEU A 235 -2.24 -15.62 -15.49
N ALA A 236 -1.35 -15.66 -16.50
CA ALA A 236 -1.12 -16.85 -17.29
C ALA A 236 -0.41 -17.95 -16.48
N GLN A 237 0.43 -17.58 -15.51
CA GLN A 237 1.02 -18.54 -14.58
C GLN A 237 -0.04 -19.19 -13.70
N ALA A 238 -0.89 -18.39 -13.04
CA ALA A 238 -1.96 -18.89 -12.18
C ALA A 238 -2.94 -19.78 -12.96
N ARG A 239 -3.31 -19.38 -14.17
CA ARG A 239 -4.14 -20.21 -15.07
C ARG A 239 -3.50 -21.57 -15.35
N ARG A 240 -2.23 -21.61 -15.78
CA ARG A 240 -1.52 -22.87 -16.06
C ARG A 240 -1.39 -23.76 -14.84
N ILE A 241 -1.11 -23.19 -13.67
CA ILE A 241 -1.04 -23.95 -12.41
C ILE A 241 -2.42 -24.55 -12.10
N ALA A 242 -3.49 -23.77 -12.22
CA ALA A 242 -4.85 -24.24 -11.99
C ALA A 242 -5.26 -25.35 -12.99
N GLU A 243 -5.04 -25.16 -14.28
CA GLU A 243 -5.30 -26.17 -15.31
C GLU A 243 -4.50 -27.46 -15.04
N THR A 244 -3.24 -27.33 -14.62
CA THR A 244 -2.41 -28.49 -14.25
C THR A 244 -2.97 -29.22 -13.03
N ALA A 245 -3.43 -28.48 -12.01
CA ALA A 245 -4.04 -29.04 -10.81
C ALA A 245 -5.36 -29.74 -11.12
N LEU A 246 -6.23 -29.13 -11.93
CA LEU A 246 -7.48 -29.73 -12.40
C LEU A 246 -7.25 -31.03 -13.16
N ALA A 247 -6.23 -31.08 -14.02
CA ALA A 247 -5.89 -32.30 -14.74
C ALA A 247 -5.50 -33.46 -13.81
N LYS A 248 -5.19 -33.21 -12.52
CA LYS A 248 -4.91 -34.26 -11.51
C LYS A 248 -6.14 -34.69 -10.73
N THR A 249 -7.29 -34.05 -10.92
CA THR A 249 -8.55 -34.41 -10.27
C THR A 249 -9.26 -35.58 -10.96
N ASP A 250 -8.82 -35.96 -12.16
CA ASP A 250 -9.49 -36.93 -13.03
C ASP A 250 -10.96 -36.57 -13.33
N GLY A 251 -11.30 -35.26 -13.28
CA GLY A 251 -12.66 -34.75 -13.48
C GLY A 251 -13.64 -35.05 -12.32
N LYS A 252 -13.14 -35.61 -11.22
CA LYS A 252 -13.95 -35.92 -10.03
C LYS A 252 -14.01 -34.72 -9.08
N PRO A 253 -15.05 -34.63 -8.22
CA PRO A 253 -15.07 -33.68 -7.12
C PRO A 253 -13.80 -33.77 -6.26
N PHE A 254 -13.34 -32.64 -5.78
CA PHE A 254 -12.13 -32.53 -4.97
C PHE A 254 -12.26 -31.39 -3.96
N ASN A 255 -11.60 -31.54 -2.82
CA ASN A 255 -11.31 -30.42 -1.94
C ASN A 255 -10.00 -29.75 -2.39
N PHE A 256 -9.82 -28.48 -2.06
CA PHE A 256 -8.65 -27.71 -2.45
C PHE A 256 -8.02 -26.98 -1.27
N ALA A 257 -6.70 -26.99 -1.19
CA ALA A 257 -5.93 -26.22 -0.22
C ALA A 257 -4.77 -25.50 -0.90
N LEU A 258 -4.46 -24.29 -0.42
CA LEU A 258 -3.25 -23.55 -0.80
C LEU A 258 -2.34 -23.41 0.42
N ILE A 259 -1.14 -23.99 0.34
CA ILE A 259 -0.08 -23.72 1.31
C ILE A 259 0.80 -22.60 0.75
N THR A 260 0.70 -21.42 1.37
CA THR A 260 1.43 -20.21 0.95
C THR A 260 1.81 -19.37 2.18
N GLY A 261 2.74 -18.44 2.00
CA GLY A 261 3.12 -17.48 3.04
C GLY A 261 2.15 -16.30 3.15
N ALA A 262 1.60 -15.82 2.03
CA ALA A 262 0.79 -14.59 2.02
C ALA A 262 -0.24 -14.50 0.89
N ASN A 263 -0.25 -15.42 -0.08
CA ASN A 263 -1.18 -15.36 -1.19
C ASN A 263 -2.58 -15.87 -0.79
N SER A 264 -3.57 -15.51 -1.60
CA SER A 264 -4.94 -16.03 -1.46
C SER A 264 -5.19 -17.13 -2.49
N ASP A 265 -6.00 -18.10 -2.10
CA ASP A 265 -6.40 -19.24 -2.92
C ASP A 265 -7.46 -18.87 -3.99
N HIS A 266 -8.06 -17.67 -3.90
CA HIS A 266 -9.11 -17.19 -4.81
C HIS A 266 -8.69 -17.21 -6.28
N VAL A 267 -7.42 -16.94 -6.59
CA VAL A 267 -6.94 -16.94 -7.98
C VAL A 267 -7.07 -18.32 -8.62
N TYR A 268 -6.75 -19.39 -7.88
CA TYR A 268 -6.86 -20.75 -8.38
C TYR A 268 -8.32 -21.20 -8.44
N ARG A 269 -9.11 -20.90 -7.39
CA ARG A 269 -10.55 -21.20 -7.36
C ARG A 269 -11.31 -20.59 -8.52
N TYR A 270 -11.01 -19.33 -8.87
CA TYR A 270 -11.59 -18.67 -10.04
C TYR A 270 -11.34 -19.49 -11.32
N PHE A 271 -10.09 -19.95 -11.54
CA PHE A 271 -9.77 -20.77 -12.70
C PHE A 271 -10.43 -22.15 -12.64
N PHE A 272 -10.56 -22.76 -11.46
CA PHE A 272 -11.31 -24.01 -11.30
C PHE A 272 -12.77 -23.87 -11.68
N GLU A 273 -13.40 -22.76 -11.28
CA GLU A 273 -14.81 -22.47 -11.55
C GLU A 273 -15.07 -22.22 -13.04
N ILE A 274 -14.28 -21.38 -13.71
CA ILE A 274 -14.51 -21.07 -15.13
C ILE A 274 -14.18 -22.24 -16.06
N GLU A 275 -13.33 -23.17 -15.63
CA GLU A 275 -13.03 -24.43 -16.34
C GLU A 275 -14.05 -25.55 -16.00
N GLY A 276 -15.07 -25.25 -15.19
CA GLY A 276 -16.23 -26.12 -14.96
C GLY A 276 -16.07 -27.18 -13.88
N ASN A 277 -15.02 -27.12 -13.05
CA ASN A 277 -14.80 -28.05 -11.95
C ASN A 277 -14.35 -27.31 -10.68
N ALA A 278 -15.29 -26.61 -10.05
CA ALA A 278 -15.04 -25.89 -8.80
C ALA A 278 -14.77 -26.86 -7.63
N PRO A 279 -13.83 -26.55 -6.73
CA PRO A 279 -13.56 -27.38 -5.56
C PRO A 279 -14.73 -27.33 -4.58
N VAL A 280 -14.99 -28.46 -3.93
CA VAL A 280 -15.97 -28.57 -2.83
C VAL A 280 -15.36 -27.95 -1.57
N THR A 281 -16.07 -27.03 -0.94
CA THR A 281 -15.67 -26.43 0.34
C THR A 281 -15.96 -27.40 1.48
N ILE A 282 -14.96 -27.68 2.31
CA ILE A 282 -15.14 -28.49 3.52
C ILE A 282 -15.86 -27.63 4.55
N GLU A 283 -17.08 -28.05 4.89
CA GLU A 283 -17.91 -27.40 5.90
C GLU A 283 -17.60 -27.94 7.31
N ASN A 284 -17.95 -27.15 8.33
CA ASN A 284 -17.78 -27.58 9.71
C ASN A 284 -18.89 -28.56 10.13
N ASN A 285 -18.66 -29.30 11.21
CA ASN A 285 -19.59 -30.33 11.71
C ASN A 285 -20.98 -29.80 12.11
N GLN A 286 -21.17 -28.49 12.29
CA GLN A 286 -22.51 -27.93 12.57
C GLN A 286 -23.35 -27.85 11.29
N VAL A 287 -22.69 -27.60 10.15
CA VAL A 287 -23.33 -27.46 8.83
C VAL A 287 -23.36 -28.80 8.09
N ASP A 288 -22.29 -29.59 8.20
CA ASP A 288 -22.14 -30.90 7.54
C ASP A 288 -21.71 -31.99 8.55
N PRO A 289 -22.63 -32.43 9.44
CA PRO A 289 -22.34 -33.42 10.47
C PRO A 289 -21.92 -34.78 9.88
N ASP A 290 -22.41 -35.12 8.69
CA ASP A 290 -22.11 -36.37 7.99
C ASP A 290 -20.82 -36.29 7.14
N ARG A 291 -20.15 -35.13 7.13
CA ARG A 291 -18.92 -34.85 6.36
C ARG A 291 -19.06 -35.14 4.85
N SER A 292 -20.24 -34.93 4.28
CA SER A 292 -20.52 -35.11 2.85
C SER A 292 -19.71 -34.18 1.93
N THR A 293 -19.21 -33.06 2.47
CA THR A 293 -18.36 -32.10 1.77
C THR A 293 -16.88 -32.49 1.76
N VAL A 294 -16.48 -33.51 2.53
CA VAL A 294 -15.15 -34.11 2.47
C VAL A 294 -15.13 -35.14 1.33
N THR A 295 -14.51 -34.77 0.23
CA THR A 295 -14.41 -35.60 -0.98
C THR A 295 -13.35 -36.70 -0.83
N ASP A 296 -13.21 -37.56 -1.85
CA ASP A 296 -12.22 -38.64 -1.85
C ASP A 296 -10.79 -38.17 -2.10
N GLN A 297 -10.61 -36.93 -2.56
CA GLN A 297 -9.31 -36.39 -2.93
C GLN A 297 -9.16 -34.91 -2.55
N LEU A 298 -7.95 -34.57 -2.12
CA LEU A 298 -7.55 -33.20 -1.83
C LEU A 298 -6.42 -32.81 -2.76
N ILE A 299 -6.61 -31.72 -3.51
CA ILE A 299 -5.55 -31.09 -4.28
C ILE A 299 -4.93 -29.99 -3.44
N VAL A 300 -3.62 -30.06 -3.24
CA VAL A 300 -2.86 -29.03 -2.51
C VAL A 300 -1.90 -28.36 -3.48
N ILE A 301 -2.04 -27.05 -3.67
CA ILE A 301 -1.00 -26.24 -4.31
C ILE A 301 -0.12 -25.67 -3.20
N CYS A 302 1.19 -25.78 -3.37
CA CYS A 302 2.16 -25.32 -2.38
C CYS A 302 3.20 -24.41 -3.01
N GLU A 303 3.31 -23.19 -2.47
CA GLU A 303 4.20 -22.14 -2.96
C GLU A 303 5.49 -22.04 -2.12
N LEU A 304 5.60 -22.84 -1.07
CA LEU A 304 6.76 -22.89 -0.18
C LEU A 304 7.79 -23.92 -0.66
N SER A 305 9.06 -23.60 -0.48
CA SER A 305 10.17 -24.51 -0.84
C SER A 305 10.23 -25.76 0.04
N ASP A 306 10.01 -25.61 1.35
CA ASP A 306 9.80 -26.74 2.28
C ASP A 306 8.30 -26.90 2.52
N CYS A 307 7.69 -27.88 1.84
CA CYS A 307 6.26 -28.09 1.88
C CYS A 307 5.90 -29.44 2.49
N LYS A 308 5.08 -29.41 3.54
CA LYS A 308 4.63 -30.61 4.27
C LYS A 308 3.11 -30.57 4.39
N PRO A 309 2.38 -31.09 3.38
CA PRO A 309 0.92 -31.07 3.40
C PRO A 309 0.35 -32.05 4.43
N LEU A 310 1.01 -33.17 4.69
CA LEU A 310 0.55 -34.12 5.70
C LEU A 310 0.69 -33.53 7.11
N GLY A 311 -0.42 -33.48 7.85
CA GLY A 311 -0.46 -32.90 9.21
C GLY A 311 -0.42 -31.37 9.26
N HIS A 312 -0.59 -30.69 8.13
CA HIS A 312 -0.61 -29.23 8.10
C HIS A 312 -1.85 -28.67 8.83
N PRO A 313 -1.73 -27.64 9.68
CA PRO A 313 -2.84 -27.13 10.50
C PRO A 313 -3.88 -26.30 9.72
N LEU A 314 -3.76 -26.22 8.40
CA LEU A 314 -4.66 -25.41 7.57
C LEU A 314 -6.03 -26.11 7.52
N TRP A 315 -7.12 -25.33 7.63
CA TRP A 315 -8.49 -25.86 7.74
C TRP A 315 -8.82 -26.89 6.68
N GLU A 316 -8.52 -26.62 5.41
CA GLU A 316 -8.84 -27.50 4.28
C GLU A 316 -8.06 -28.81 4.33
N ILE A 317 -6.88 -28.83 4.96
CA ILE A 317 -6.04 -30.03 5.09
C ILE A 317 -6.42 -30.80 6.36
N ALA A 318 -6.50 -30.11 7.50
CA ALA A 318 -6.87 -30.71 8.77
C ALA A 318 -8.32 -31.24 8.74
N GLY A 319 -9.22 -30.50 8.09
CA GLY A 319 -10.62 -30.87 7.87
C GLY A 319 -10.78 -32.06 6.92
N PHE A 320 -9.91 -32.20 5.90
CA PHE A 320 -9.89 -33.40 5.05
C PHE A 320 -9.58 -34.65 5.89
N GLY A 321 -8.63 -34.52 6.82
CA GLY A 321 -8.29 -35.56 7.80
C GLY A 321 -7.04 -36.34 7.44
N ARG A 322 -6.90 -37.54 8.00
CA ARG A 322 -5.70 -38.37 7.80
C ARG A 322 -5.62 -38.84 6.34
N ALA A 323 -4.56 -38.41 5.66
CA ALA A 323 -4.38 -38.66 4.25
C ALA A 323 -2.99 -39.25 3.95
N GLU A 324 -2.83 -39.72 2.71
CA GLU A 324 -1.55 -40.09 2.11
C GLU A 324 -1.36 -39.39 0.76
N ILE A 325 -0.11 -39.14 0.39
CA ILE A 325 0.22 -38.50 -0.88
C ILE A 325 0.30 -39.57 -1.97
N VAL A 326 -0.60 -39.50 -2.94
CA VAL A 326 -0.61 -40.42 -4.11
C VAL A 326 -0.01 -39.80 -5.36
N GLY A 327 0.27 -38.50 -5.35
CA GLY A 327 0.92 -37.82 -6.46
C GLY A 327 1.56 -36.50 -6.05
N THR A 328 2.70 -36.20 -6.66
CA THR A 328 3.42 -34.92 -6.53
C THR A 328 3.90 -34.49 -7.91
N TRP A 329 3.66 -33.22 -8.25
CA TRP A 329 4.09 -32.64 -9.51
C TRP A 329 4.74 -31.28 -9.28
N ASP A 330 5.95 -31.11 -9.80
CA ASP A 330 6.63 -29.83 -9.84
C ASP A 330 6.12 -29.02 -11.04
N VAL A 331 5.62 -27.82 -10.76
CA VAL A 331 5.19 -26.82 -11.75
C VAL A 331 6.05 -25.57 -11.50
N PRO A 332 6.33 -24.72 -12.50
CA PRO A 332 7.12 -23.52 -12.24
C PRO A 332 6.60 -22.76 -11.01
N PHE A 333 7.51 -22.53 -10.05
CA PHE A 333 7.30 -21.80 -8.79
C PHE A 333 6.45 -22.50 -7.71
N VAL A 334 5.82 -23.65 -7.98
CA VAL A 334 4.94 -24.34 -7.01
C VAL A 334 5.04 -25.88 -7.09
N LYS A 335 4.60 -26.56 -6.03
CA LYS A 335 4.37 -28.01 -6.04
C LYS A 335 2.88 -28.30 -5.91
N ILE A 336 2.40 -29.26 -6.69
CA ILE A 336 1.02 -29.75 -6.60
C ILE A 336 1.06 -31.14 -5.97
N PHE A 337 0.22 -31.37 -4.95
CA PHE A 337 0.04 -32.66 -4.32
C PHE A 337 -1.39 -33.14 -4.51
N LYS A 338 -1.54 -34.44 -4.72
CA LYS A 338 -2.84 -35.14 -4.64
C LYS A 338 -2.80 -36.03 -3.41
N LEU A 339 -3.73 -35.77 -2.50
CA LEU A 339 -3.92 -36.51 -1.26
C LEU A 339 -5.22 -37.30 -1.36
N VAL A 340 -5.24 -38.50 -0.79
CA VAL A 340 -6.44 -39.33 -0.61
C VAL A 340 -6.52 -39.80 0.84
N HIS A 341 -7.69 -40.24 1.28
CA HIS A 341 -7.87 -40.77 2.64
C HIS A 341 -6.98 -41.98 2.89
N TYR A 342 -6.28 -41.97 4.02
CA TYR A 342 -5.44 -43.09 4.43
C TYR A 342 -6.30 -44.30 4.80
N THR A 343 -6.12 -45.41 4.10
CA THR A 343 -6.93 -46.62 4.30
C THR A 343 -6.33 -47.64 5.25
N GLY A 344 -5.07 -47.46 5.67
CA GLY A 344 -4.40 -48.34 6.63
C GLY A 344 -4.06 -49.74 6.11
N LYS A 345 -4.14 -49.99 4.80
CA LYS A 345 -3.75 -51.26 4.18
C LYS A 345 -2.33 -51.14 3.64
N GLU A 346 -1.40 -51.89 4.24
CA GLU A 346 -0.09 -52.21 3.67
C GLU A 346 -0.18 -53.31 2.62
#